data_AF-A0A6I6DL69-F1
#
_entry.id   AF-A0A6I6DL69-F1
#
_cell.length_a   1.000
_cell.length_b   1.000
_cell.length_c   1.000
_cell.angle_alpha   90.00
_cell.angle_beta   90.00
_cell.angle_gamma   90.00
#
_symmetry.space_group_name_H-M   'P 1'
#
loop_
_entity.id
_entity.type
_entity.pdbx_description
1 polymer ?
#
loop_
_entity_poly.entity_id
_entity_poly.type
_entity_poly.pdbx_seq_one_letter_code
_entity_poly.pdbx_strand_id
1 'polypeptide(L)'
;MFFTFLSKENVHKLDTSVMFEYSPEQVLFYYYNSYINISLSSYNNLKNYCLEEDYSNNCIYEWICFLDEDIKAMEDLVAFEQNDFLDYIGPYYYLKTNTRVYFSKTDSIESERLTAKDLDTILGLHVTPETNIEAHQYNKTRKNNRKNPRGKSELIKDINMCLTSLNEIEKINKHINYLNKILEQRNQIINQEVISPLEPDTLPLKPEKSEDPEPQEKSKFLSFPRFKQKQVYRDGSQYNHDMKVYIIRYREYEKACDRYKKALGDWKEAEKEFENNSLSDIYDLEAKLKSTNKTLKIYNSILKKSFIHTDYQDLVTLNTFKNYLETGRANDIQDCMNLYEEERHWTEIKLSQERIENTIYMLQNDHEYIKLADNKVNDLISKINNKNKVMVEA
;
A
#
# COMPACT_ATOMS: atom_id res chain seq x y z
N MET A 1 8.19 -0.79 2.34
CA MET A 1 7.98 -2.26 2.26
C MET A 1 6.69 -2.75 2.93
N PHE A 2 6.24 -2.15 4.05
CA PHE A 2 4.93 -2.44 4.69
C PHE A 2 3.71 -2.05 3.85
N PHE A 3 3.81 -0.95 3.12
CA PHE A 3 2.72 -0.39 2.30
C PHE A 3 2.27 -1.28 1.15
N THR A 4 3.01 -2.38 0.88
CA THR A 4 2.55 -3.45 -0.02
C THR A 4 1.27 -4.13 0.47
N PHE A 5 0.98 -4.13 1.77
CA PHE A 5 -0.33 -4.58 2.29
C PHE A 5 -1.46 -3.61 2.00
N LEU A 6 -1.13 -2.33 1.79
CA LEU A 6 -2.08 -1.25 1.52
C LEU A 6 -2.22 -0.97 0.02
N SER A 7 -1.47 -1.69 -0.82
CA SER A 7 -1.36 -1.42 -2.27
C SER A 7 -0.94 0.03 -2.56
N LYS A 8 -0.05 0.58 -1.72
CA LYS A 8 0.47 1.94 -1.82
C LYS A 8 1.99 1.93 -1.97
N GLU A 9 2.53 2.84 -2.78
CA GLU A 9 3.96 2.82 -3.13
C GLU A 9 4.81 3.77 -2.27
N ASN A 10 4.27 4.95 -1.91
CA ASN A 10 5.02 6.00 -1.23
C ASN A 10 4.21 6.65 -0.11
N VAL A 11 4.19 5.99 1.05
CA VAL A 11 3.34 6.35 2.19
C VAL A 11 4.20 6.91 3.33
N HIS A 12 4.90 7.99 3.08
CA HIS A 12 5.64 8.70 4.14
C HIS A 12 4.85 9.86 4.72
N LYS A 13 3.71 10.21 4.12
CA LYS A 13 2.90 11.34 4.54
C LYS A 13 1.79 10.90 5.49
N LEU A 14 1.71 11.53 6.66
CA LEU A 14 0.68 11.20 7.64
C LEU A 14 -0.55 12.10 7.46
N ASP A 15 -1.71 11.49 7.31
CA ASP A 15 -2.98 12.21 7.42
C ASP A 15 -3.27 12.57 8.89
N THR A 16 -4.03 13.64 9.12
CA THR A 16 -4.34 14.07 10.49
C THR A 16 -5.12 12.99 11.26
N SER A 17 -5.95 12.17 10.58
CA SER A 17 -6.68 11.05 11.20
C SER A 17 -5.76 10.08 11.96
N VAL A 18 -4.55 9.83 11.45
CA VAL A 18 -3.57 8.95 12.11
C VAL A 18 -3.19 9.48 13.49
N MET A 19 -3.01 10.80 13.61
CA MET A 19 -2.58 11.43 14.86
C MET A 19 -3.69 11.56 15.89
N PHE A 20 -4.95 11.50 15.45
CA PHE A 20 -6.11 11.48 16.35
C PHE A 20 -6.35 10.11 16.98
N GLU A 21 -6.04 9.03 16.26
CA GLU A 21 -6.42 7.68 16.63
C GLU A 21 -5.26 6.82 17.17
N TYR A 22 -4.01 7.15 16.86
CA TYR A 22 -2.84 6.36 17.25
C TYR A 22 -1.71 7.20 17.83
N SER A 23 -0.95 6.60 18.74
CA SER A 23 0.21 7.23 19.37
C SER A 23 1.40 7.33 18.40
N PRO A 24 2.34 8.27 18.64
CA PRO A 24 3.60 8.32 17.89
C PRO A 24 4.36 7.00 17.90
N GLU A 25 4.42 6.31 19.04
CA GLU A 25 5.11 5.03 19.19
C GLU A 25 4.54 3.96 18.25
N GLN A 26 3.20 3.83 18.18
CA GLN A 26 2.52 2.87 17.31
C GLN A 26 2.84 3.14 15.83
N VAL A 27 2.93 4.40 15.43
CA VAL A 27 3.21 4.78 14.04
C VAL A 27 4.69 4.60 13.71
N LEU A 28 5.59 5.13 14.56
CA LEU A 28 7.04 5.11 14.34
C LEU A 28 7.63 3.69 14.34
N PHE A 29 6.97 2.72 14.96
CA PHE A 29 7.30 1.30 14.83
C PHE A 29 7.48 0.85 13.36
N TYR A 30 6.67 1.40 12.44
CA TYR A 30 6.72 1.06 11.02
C TYR A 30 7.75 1.87 10.20
N TYR A 31 8.34 2.91 10.80
CA TYR A 31 9.27 3.84 10.14
C TYR A 31 10.70 3.77 10.70
N TYR A 32 11.09 2.62 11.25
CA TYR A 32 12.48 2.36 11.66
C TYR A 32 13.44 2.60 10.49
N ASN A 33 14.50 3.37 10.76
CA ASN A 33 15.51 3.78 9.79
C ASN A 33 14.90 4.37 8.50
N SER A 34 13.83 5.16 8.66
CA SER A 34 13.03 5.71 7.56
C SER A 34 12.64 7.17 7.85
N TYR A 35 11.62 7.69 7.18
CA TYR A 35 11.14 9.05 7.41
C TYR A 35 9.62 9.17 7.36
N ILE A 36 9.11 10.24 7.99
CA ILE A 36 7.72 10.67 7.91
C ILE A 36 7.65 12.15 7.53
N ASN A 37 6.54 12.54 6.91
CA ASN A 37 6.22 13.91 6.55
C ASN A 37 4.86 14.30 7.14
N ILE A 38 4.85 15.39 7.89
CA ILE A 38 3.68 15.93 8.57
C ILE A 38 3.32 17.26 7.91
N SER A 39 2.07 17.42 7.50
CA SER A 39 1.64 18.72 6.98
C SER A 39 1.58 19.75 8.11
N LEU A 40 1.95 21.00 7.83
CA LEU A 40 1.83 22.09 8.80
C LEU A 40 0.38 22.27 9.26
N SER A 41 -0.58 22.06 8.34
CA SER A 41 -2.01 22.03 8.68
C SER A 41 -2.36 20.94 9.70
N SER A 42 -1.79 19.73 9.58
CA SER A 42 -2.01 18.66 10.57
C SER A 42 -1.51 19.07 11.94
N TYR A 43 -0.30 19.63 12.02
CA TYR A 43 0.29 20.10 13.28
C TYR A 43 -0.56 21.20 13.93
N ASN A 44 -0.97 22.21 13.15
CA ASN A 44 -1.81 23.29 13.66
C ASN A 44 -3.18 22.79 14.14
N ASN A 45 -3.77 21.83 13.42
CA ASN A 45 -5.01 21.18 13.87
C ASN A 45 -4.81 20.52 15.23
N LEU A 46 -3.75 19.71 15.41
CA LEU A 46 -3.46 19.07 16.70
C LEU A 46 -3.31 20.08 17.83
N LYS A 47 -2.61 21.20 17.60
CA LYS A 47 -2.48 22.28 18.59
C LYS A 47 -3.81 22.88 18.98
N ASN A 48 -4.68 23.17 18.01
CA ASN A 48 -6.00 23.73 18.28
C ASN A 48 -6.87 22.74 19.09
N TYR A 49 -6.88 21.46 18.72
CA TYR A 49 -7.63 20.44 19.46
C TYR A 49 -7.12 20.28 20.90
N CYS A 50 -5.81 20.32 21.12
CA CYS A 50 -5.20 20.22 22.45
C CYS A 50 -5.57 21.41 23.36
N LEU A 51 -5.88 22.58 22.78
CA LEU A 51 -6.32 23.77 23.52
C LEU A 51 -7.84 23.79 23.80
N GLU A 52 -8.64 23.13 22.95
CA GLU A 52 -10.12 23.14 23.04
C GLU A 52 -10.69 22.02 23.92
N GLU A 53 -10.06 20.83 23.92
CA GLU A 53 -10.49 19.68 24.72
C GLU A 53 -9.42 19.39 25.79
N ASP A 54 -9.66 19.75 27.06
CA ASP A 54 -8.79 19.56 28.25
C ASP A 54 -8.09 18.17 28.30
N TYR A 55 -7.03 17.99 27.51
CA TYR A 55 -6.20 16.78 27.37
C TYR A 55 -6.94 15.44 27.30
N SER A 56 -8.22 15.40 26.90
CA SER A 56 -9.02 14.18 26.97
C SER A 56 -8.62 13.13 25.94
N ASN A 57 -8.02 13.55 24.82
CA ASN A 57 -7.44 12.64 23.84
C ASN A 57 -5.94 12.47 24.08
N ASN A 58 -5.56 11.32 24.63
CA ASN A 58 -4.17 10.97 24.94
C ASN A 58 -3.26 10.97 23.69
N CYS A 59 -3.77 10.56 22.51
CA CYS A 59 -2.94 10.45 21.31
C CYS A 59 -2.51 11.82 20.78
N ILE A 60 -3.41 12.81 20.75
CA ILE A 60 -3.10 14.17 20.30
C ILE A 60 -2.01 14.78 21.19
N TYR A 61 -2.15 14.63 22.51
CA TYR A 61 -1.18 15.13 23.47
C TYR A 61 0.19 14.47 23.27
N GLU A 62 0.24 13.15 23.13
CA GLU A 62 1.48 12.42 22.86
C GLU A 62 2.16 12.88 21.56
N TRP A 63 1.40 13.16 20.50
CA TRP A 63 1.96 13.75 19.27
C TRP A 63 2.51 15.14 19.50
N ILE A 64 1.83 16.01 20.24
CA ILE A 64 2.36 17.35 20.54
C ILE A 64 3.63 17.25 21.37
N CYS A 65 3.68 16.44 22.42
CA CYS A 65 4.90 16.21 23.21
C CYS A 65 6.03 15.65 22.35
N PHE A 66 5.76 14.68 21.48
CA PHE A 66 6.75 14.15 20.56
C PHE A 66 7.31 15.24 19.62
N LEU A 67 6.46 16.05 19.01
CA LEU A 67 6.88 17.06 18.04
C LEU A 67 7.57 18.26 18.71
N ASP A 68 7.07 18.72 19.85
CA ASP A 68 7.54 19.93 20.53
C ASP A 68 8.70 19.65 21.49
N GLU A 69 8.73 18.49 22.17
CA GLU A 69 9.73 18.18 23.21
C GLU A 69 10.80 17.18 22.74
N ASP A 70 10.40 16.05 22.14
CA ASP A 70 11.34 14.99 21.75
C ASP A 70 12.22 15.43 20.57
N ILE A 71 11.59 15.92 19.49
CA ILE A 71 12.32 16.39 18.30
C ILE A 71 12.56 17.90 18.27
N LYS A 72 11.98 18.65 19.22
CA LYS A 72 12.19 20.10 19.43
C LYS A 72 11.86 20.96 18.20
N ALA A 73 10.75 20.66 17.53
CA ALA A 73 10.36 21.35 16.30
C ALA A 73 9.56 22.65 16.51
N MET A 74 9.05 22.90 17.73
CA MET A 74 8.09 23.98 18.02
C MET A 74 8.51 25.37 17.51
N GLU A 75 9.71 25.84 17.88
CA GLU A 75 10.19 27.19 17.53
C GLU A 75 10.35 27.36 16.01
N ASP A 76 10.89 26.34 15.35
CA ASP A 76 11.07 26.34 13.91
C ASP A 76 9.74 26.26 13.16
N LEU A 77 8.74 25.53 13.68
CA LEU A 77 7.41 25.44 13.09
C LEU A 77 6.67 26.78 13.13
N VAL A 78 6.81 27.54 14.23
CA VAL A 78 6.27 28.91 14.32
C VAL A 78 6.92 29.83 13.29
N ALA A 79 8.25 29.77 13.15
CA ALA A 79 8.97 30.55 12.15
C ALA A 79 8.62 30.11 10.71
N PHE A 80 8.41 28.82 10.51
CA PHE A 80 8.05 28.23 9.22
C PHE A 80 6.66 28.66 8.78
N GLU A 81 5.67 28.68 9.67
CA GLU A 81 4.31 29.15 9.38
C GLU A 81 4.32 30.56 8.78
N GLN A 82 5.11 31.46 9.36
CA GLN A 82 5.23 32.87 8.92
C GLN A 82 6.06 33.07 7.64
N ASN A 83 6.72 32.03 7.12
CA ASN A 83 7.66 32.15 6.01
C ASN A 83 7.04 31.75 4.66
N ASP A 84 6.83 32.71 3.77
CA ASP A 84 6.21 32.47 2.45
C ASP A 84 7.16 31.82 1.42
N PHE A 85 8.44 31.65 1.73
CA PHE A 85 9.48 31.19 0.78
C PHE A 85 9.96 29.75 1.00
N LEU A 86 9.50 29.12 2.09
CA LEU A 86 9.79 27.73 2.42
C LEU A 86 8.54 26.88 2.22
N ASP A 87 8.69 25.80 1.47
CA ASP A 87 7.63 24.81 1.24
C ASP A 87 7.73 23.62 2.21
N TYR A 88 8.92 23.38 2.76
CA TYR A 88 9.22 22.32 3.73
C TYR A 88 10.36 22.72 4.68
N ILE A 89 10.44 22.05 5.84
CA ILE A 89 11.55 22.11 6.80
C ILE A 89 11.93 20.71 7.29
N GLY A 90 13.15 20.57 7.84
CA GLY A 90 13.71 19.31 8.31
C GLY A 90 14.90 18.81 7.48
N PRO A 91 15.42 17.59 7.75
CA PRO A 91 14.90 16.63 8.73
C PRO A 91 15.15 17.04 10.19
N TYR A 92 14.21 16.63 11.04
CA TYR A 92 14.42 16.42 12.47
C TYR A 92 14.70 14.94 12.71
N TYR A 93 15.46 14.61 13.76
CA TYR A 93 15.93 13.25 13.99
C TYR A 93 15.37 12.69 15.28
N TYR A 94 14.70 11.54 15.19
CA TYR A 94 14.28 10.75 16.34
C TYR A 94 15.12 9.49 16.43
N LEU A 95 16.07 9.48 17.37
CA LEU A 95 17.14 8.47 17.40
C LEU A 95 16.65 7.08 17.83
N LYS A 96 15.61 6.97 18.66
CA LYS A 96 15.12 5.67 19.18
C LYS A 96 14.71 4.70 18.08
N THR A 97 14.20 5.21 16.96
CA THR A 97 13.84 4.43 15.77
C THR A 97 14.65 4.85 14.54
N ASN A 98 15.64 5.73 14.71
CA ASN A 98 16.37 6.41 13.64
C ASN A 98 15.44 6.98 12.54
N THR A 99 14.30 7.56 12.94
CA THR A 99 13.31 8.11 12.01
C THR A 99 13.56 9.60 11.78
N ARG A 100 13.51 10.03 10.51
CA ARG A 100 13.57 11.44 10.12
C ARG A 100 12.18 12.03 9.99
N VAL A 101 11.95 13.21 10.55
CA VAL A 101 10.66 13.90 10.51
C VAL A 101 10.80 15.17 9.67
N TYR A 102 9.93 15.32 8.67
CA TYR A 102 9.84 16.49 7.82
C TYR A 102 8.48 17.17 8.01
N PHE A 103 8.44 18.48 7.75
CA PHE A 103 7.19 19.21 7.71
C PHE A 103 7.02 19.92 6.37
N SER A 104 5.79 19.96 5.86
CA SER A 104 5.47 20.57 4.56
C SER A 104 4.23 21.45 4.62
N LYS A 105 4.23 22.55 3.84
CA LYS A 105 3.04 23.41 3.66
C LYS A 105 2.13 22.91 2.55
N THR A 106 2.71 22.42 1.46
CA THR A 106 1.99 21.98 0.27
C THR A 106 1.98 20.46 0.17
N ASP A 107 0.86 19.93 -0.33
CA ASP A 107 0.80 18.54 -0.74
C ASP A 107 1.56 18.33 -2.04
N SER A 108 2.57 17.46 -2.03
CA SER A 108 3.09 16.92 -3.29
C SER A 108 2.05 15.97 -3.87
N ILE A 109 1.80 16.09 -5.18
CA ILE A 109 0.80 15.31 -5.92
C ILE A 109 1.14 13.80 -5.92
N GLU A 110 2.42 13.46 -5.68
CA GLU A 110 2.97 12.11 -5.84
C GLU A 110 2.98 11.27 -4.54
N SER A 111 2.63 11.85 -3.38
CA SER A 111 2.67 11.11 -2.10
C SER A 111 1.29 10.67 -1.63
N GLU A 112 1.11 9.36 -1.46
CA GLU A 112 -0.12 8.81 -0.89
C GLU A 112 -0.09 8.96 0.63
N ARG A 113 -1.20 9.40 1.23
CA ARG A 113 -1.28 9.58 2.68
C ARG A 113 -1.56 8.27 3.39
N LEU A 114 -0.92 8.08 4.54
CA LEU A 114 -1.32 7.09 5.54
C LEU A 114 -2.53 7.65 6.29
N THR A 115 -3.64 6.94 6.24
CA THR A 115 -4.87 7.27 6.98
C THR A 115 -5.03 6.35 8.18
N ALA A 116 -5.91 6.70 9.11
CA ALA A 116 -6.20 5.83 10.25
C ALA A 116 -6.68 4.42 9.81
N LYS A 117 -7.54 4.33 8.78
CA LYS A 117 -8.02 3.05 8.21
C LYS A 117 -6.89 2.17 7.67
N ASP A 118 -5.85 2.79 7.12
CA ASP A 118 -4.68 2.07 6.66
C ASP A 118 -3.92 1.44 7.84
N LEU A 119 -3.76 2.21 8.93
CA LEU A 119 -3.15 1.71 10.16
C LEU A 119 -4.00 0.63 10.83
N ASP A 120 -5.33 0.75 10.86
CA ASP A 120 -6.23 -0.31 11.33
C ASP A 120 -5.97 -1.62 10.59
N THR A 121 -5.80 -1.54 9.27
CA THR A 121 -5.53 -2.70 8.43
C THR A 121 -4.18 -3.35 8.80
N ILE A 122 -3.14 -2.55 9.03
CA ILE A 122 -1.81 -3.06 9.41
C ILE A 122 -1.82 -3.59 10.86
N LEU A 123 -2.41 -2.86 11.80
CA LEU A 123 -2.48 -3.25 13.21
C LEU A 123 -3.35 -4.51 13.40
N GLY A 124 -4.40 -4.67 12.60
CA GLY A 124 -5.19 -5.90 12.55
C GLY A 124 -4.34 -7.12 12.18
N LEU A 125 -3.29 -6.96 11.36
CA LEU A 125 -2.34 -8.02 11.04
C LEU A 125 -1.32 -8.27 12.17
N HIS A 126 -1.11 -7.31 13.08
CA HIS A 126 -0.25 -7.48 14.25
C HIS A 126 -0.87 -8.41 15.30
N VAL A 127 -2.19 -8.42 15.41
CA VAL A 127 -2.91 -9.25 16.37
C VAL A 127 -2.76 -10.73 16.00
N THR A 128 -2.21 -11.53 16.92
CA THR A 128 -2.08 -12.98 16.74
C THR A 128 -3.47 -13.60 16.59
N PRO A 129 -3.76 -14.34 15.51
CA PRO A 129 -5.04 -15.00 15.34
C PRO A 129 -5.36 -15.95 16.50
N GLU A 130 -6.60 -15.88 17.01
CA GLU A 130 -7.05 -16.76 18.08
C GLU A 130 -7.00 -18.23 17.66
N THR A 131 -6.64 -19.09 18.59
CA THR A 131 -6.53 -20.52 18.33
C THR A 131 -7.91 -21.18 18.41
N ASN A 132 -8.34 -21.85 17.34
CA ASN A 132 -9.59 -22.60 17.37
C ASN A 132 -9.45 -23.85 18.25
N ILE A 133 -10.07 -23.79 19.44
CA ILE A 133 -10.00 -24.83 20.46
C ILE A 133 -10.57 -26.16 19.94
N GLU A 134 -11.66 -26.11 19.17
CA GLU A 134 -12.33 -27.31 18.65
C GLU A 134 -11.43 -28.04 17.63
N ALA A 135 -10.83 -27.31 16.69
CA ALA A 135 -9.89 -27.86 15.72
C ALA A 135 -8.66 -28.47 16.41
N HIS A 136 -8.14 -27.82 17.45
CA HIS A 136 -7.03 -28.35 18.26
C HIS A 136 -7.41 -29.65 18.98
N GLN A 137 -8.58 -29.71 19.60
CA GLN A 137 -9.09 -30.93 20.23
C GLN A 137 -9.31 -32.03 19.19
N TYR A 138 -9.89 -31.70 18.04
CA TYR A 138 -10.11 -32.61 16.93
C TYR A 138 -8.80 -33.26 16.46
N ASN A 139 -7.76 -32.46 16.20
CA ASN A 139 -6.45 -32.96 15.77
C ASN A 139 -5.80 -33.89 16.82
N LYS A 140 -5.96 -33.60 18.12
CA LYS A 140 -5.44 -34.47 19.20
C LYS A 140 -6.11 -35.85 19.23
N THR A 141 -7.41 -35.92 18.93
CA THR A 141 -8.16 -37.19 18.94
C THR A 141 -7.84 -38.09 17.74
N ARG A 142 -7.33 -37.53 16.63
CA ARG A 142 -6.98 -38.30 15.43
C ARG A 142 -5.58 -38.91 15.49
N LYS A 143 -5.53 -40.22 15.72
CA LYS A 143 -4.34 -41.07 15.54
C LYS A 143 -3.84 -40.98 14.07
N ASN A 144 -2.54 -41.18 13.85
CA ASN A 144 -1.81 -40.89 12.60
C ASN A 144 -2.25 -41.62 11.32
N ASN A 145 -3.30 -42.45 11.35
CA ASN A 145 -3.70 -43.26 10.19
C ASN A 145 -5.04 -42.80 9.63
N ARG A 146 -5.10 -42.62 8.30
CA ARG A 146 -6.35 -42.50 7.53
C ARG A 146 -7.13 -43.81 7.70
N LYS A 147 -8.03 -43.85 8.69
CA LYS A 147 -9.04 -44.92 8.79
C LYS A 147 -10.23 -44.52 7.92
N ASN A 148 -11.06 -45.47 7.52
CA ASN A 148 -12.33 -45.12 6.88
C ASN A 148 -13.27 -44.48 7.91
N PRO A 149 -14.11 -43.50 7.50
CA PRO A 149 -15.14 -42.94 8.38
C PRO A 149 -16.08 -44.06 8.85
N ARG A 150 -16.45 -44.06 10.13
CA ARG A 150 -17.39 -45.02 10.73
C ARG A 150 -18.84 -44.74 10.37
N GLY A 151 -19.12 -43.54 9.85
CA GLY A 151 -20.44 -43.16 9.35
C GLY A 151 -20.50 -41.73 8.84
N LYS A 152 -21.65 -41.38 8.25
CA LYS A 152 -21.95 -40.08 7.65
C LYS A 152 -21.73 -38.89 8.58
N SER A 153 -22.09 -39.02 9.86
CA SER A 153 -21.89 -37.96 10.86
C SER A 153 -20.41 -37.66 11.12
N GLU A 154 -19.55 -38.69 11.09
CA GLU A 154 -18.10 -38.51 11.24
C GLU A 154 -17.49 -37.83 10.00
N LEU A 155 -18.00 -38.15 8.81
CA LEU A 155 -17.59 -37.52 7.56
C LEU A 155 -17.99 -36.03 7.52
N ILE A 156 -19.23 -35.69 7.89
CA ILE A 156 -19.67 -34.29 8.00
C ILE A 156 -18.83 -33.53 9.03
N LYS A 157 -18.50 -34.15 10.17
CA LYS A 157 -17.62 -33.55 11.17
C LYS A 157 -16.22 -33.28 10.61
N ASP A 158 -15.63 -34.24 9.87
CA ASP A 158 -14.33 -34.04 9.20
C ASP A 158 -14.37 -32.91 8.18
N ILE A 159 -15.43 -32.82 7.36
CA ILE A 159 -15.63 -31.73 6.39
C ILE A 159 -15.68 -30.38 7.11
N ASN A 160 -16.48 -30.25 8.18
CA ASN A 160 -16.57 -29.00 8.95
C ASN A 160 -15.21 -28.60 9.55
N MET A 161 -14.43 -29.58 10.03
CA MET A 161 -13.08 -29.32 10.56
C MET A 161 -12.09 -28.93 9.46
N CYS A 162 -12.21 -29.50 8.25
CA CYS A 162 -11.40 -29.10 7.10
C CYS A 162 -11.74 -27.68 6.64
N LEU A 163 -13.03 -27.33 6.53
CA LEU A 163 -13.49 -25.98 6.21
C LEU A 163 -12.98 -24.95 7.23
N THR A 164 -13.12 -25.27 8.52
CA THR A 164 -12.60 -24.42 9.60
C THR A 164 -11.09 -24.25 9.49
N SER A 165 -10.36 -25.36 9.25
CA SER A 165 -8.91 -25.34 9.10
C SER A 165 -8.45 -24.50 7.91
N LEU A 166 -9.12 -24.56 6.77
CA LEU A 166 -8.79 -23.77 5.58
C LEU A 166 -8.94 -22.26 5.85
N ASN A 167 -10.05 -21.85 6.47
CA ASN A 167 -10.29 -20.46 6.82
C ASN A 167 -9.24 -19.93 7.81
N GLU A 168 -8.86 -20.74 8.81
CA GLU A 168 -7.84 -20.37 9.78
C GLU A 168 -6.41 -20.38 9.18
N ILE A 169 -6.12 -21.27 8.23
CA ILE A 169 -4.85 -21.26 7.48
C ILE A 169 -4.67 -19.95 6.72
N GLU A 170 -5.72 -19.42 6.08
CA GLU A 170 -5.63 -18.14 5.36
C GLU A 170 -5.27 -16.98 6.30
N LYS A 171 -5.96 -16.86 7.43
CA LYS A 171 -5.69 -15.84 8.46
C LYS A 171 -4.26 -15.96 8.98
N ILE A 172 -3.83 -17.18 9.31
CA ILE A 172 -2.49 -17.45 9.83
C ILE A 172 -1.42 -17.14 8.80
N ASN A 173 -1.62 -17.50 7.53
CA ASN A 173 -0.65 -17.19 6.48
C ASN A 173 -0.50 -15.67 6.28
N LYS A 174 -1.61 -14.91 6.34
CA LYS A 174 -1.55 -13.44 6.31
C LYS A 174 -0.72 -12.89 7.49
N HIS A 175 -0.95 -13.39 8.70
CA HIS A 175 -0.18 -13.01 9.89
C HIS A 175 1.31 -13.40 9.78
N ILE A 176 1.62 -14.62 9.31
CA ILE A 176 3.01 -15.07 9.08
C ILE A 176 3.72 -14.15 8.07
N ASN A 177 3.04 -13.81 6.97
CA ASN A 177 3.59 -12.90 5.97
C ASN A 177 3.86 -11.50 6.55
N TYR A 178 2.99 -11.01 7.43
CA TYR A 178 3.19 -9.77 8.17
C TYR A 178 4.43 -9.84 9.08
N LEU A 179 4.52 -10.87 9.92
CA LEU A 179 5.68 -11.07 10.83
C LEU A 179 6.99 -11.16 10.05
N ASN A 180 7.01 -11.91 8.95
CA ASN A 180 8.19 -12.05 8.09
C ASN A 180 8.65 -10.72 7.51
N LYS A 181 7.73 -9.83 7.11
CA LYS A 181 8.11 -8.51 6.60
C LYS A 181 8.72 -7.60 7.67
N ILE A 182 8.24 -7.67 8.92
CA ILE A 182 8.90 -6.95 10.04
C ILE A 182 10.28 -7.53 10.31
N LEU A 183 10.37 -8.86 10.39
CA LEU A 183 11.64 -9.54 10.58
C LEU A 183 12.63 -9.20 9.48
N GLU A 184 12.21 -9.18 8.23
CA GLU A 184 13.05 -8.79 7.10
C GLU A 184 13.56 -7.36 7.26
N GLN A 185 12.69 -6.39 7.57
CA GLN A 185 13.10 -5.00 7.80
C GLN A 185 14.10 -4.87 8.97
N ARG A 186 13.82 -5.51 10.11
CA ARG A 186 14.69 -5.43 11.30
C ARG A 186 16.03 -6.13 11.08
N ASN A 187 16.04 -7.29 10.42
CA ASN A 187 17.28 -7.97 10.04
C ASN A 187 18.08 -7.16 9.03
N GLN A 188 17.44 -6.50 8.06
CA GLN A 188 18.13 -5.60 7.14
C GLN A 188 18.82 -4.45 7.88
N ILE A 189 18.19 -3.89 8.91
CA ILE A 189 18.78 -2.87 9.76
C ILE A 189 20.03 -3.41 10.46
N ILE A 190 19.93 -4.53 11.19
CA ILE A 190 21.05 -5.08 11.98
C ILE A 190 22.21 -5.56 11.10
N ASN A 191 21.92 -6.05 9.89
CA ASN A 191 22.96 -6.52 8.97
C ASN A 191 23.68 -5.39 8.23
N GLN A 192 23.28 -4.11 8.42
CA GLN A 192 24.02 -2.98 7.87
C GLN A 192 25.34 -2.79 8.65
N GLU A 193 26.45 -2.69 7.92
CA GLU A 193 27.79 -2.57 8.53
C GLU A 193 27.97 -1.31 9.38
N VAL A 194 27.29 -0.22 9.01
CA VAL A 194 27.28 1.04 9.74
C VAL A 194 25.88 1.64 9.69
N ILE A 195 25.21 1.70 10.83
CA ILE A 195 23.92 2.37 10.97
C ILE A 195 24.19 3.74 11.57
N SER A 196 23.70 4.78 10.90
CA SER A 196 23.76 6.14 11.44
C SER A 196 22.58 6.95 10.89
N PRO A 197 22.24 8.08 11.54
CA PRO A 197 21.35 9.06 10.95
C PRO A 197 21.82 9.43 9.53
N LEU A 198 20.89 9.57 8.60
CA LEU A 198 21.18 9.98 7.23
C LEU A 198 21.37 11.49 7.14
N GLU A 199 22.25 11.93 6.23
CA GLU A 199 22.46 13.35 5.94
C GLU A 199 21.17 14.04 5.43
N PRO A 200 21.08 15.37 5.52
CA PRO A 200 19.98 16.13 4.92
C PRO A 200 19.97 16.02 3.39
N ASP A 201 18.88 15.52 2.82
CA ASP A 201 18.81 15.15 1.39
C ASP A 201 18.57 16.35 0.42
N THR A 202 18.29 17.55 0.93
CA THR A 202 17.73 18.65 0.11
C THR A 202 18.61 19.89 0.04
N LEU A 203 19.78 19.77 -0.60
CA LEU A 203 20.62 20.91 -0.92
C LEU A 203 19.94 21.79 -2.00
N PRO A 204 19.59 23.06 -1.70
CA PRO A 204 18.95 23.91 -2.68
C PRO A 204 19.93 24.27 -3.81
N LEU A 205 19.42 24.31 -5.05
CA LEU A 205 20.18 24.70 -6.22
C LEU A 205 20.27 26.22 -6.31
N LYS A 206 21.49 26.72 -6.53
CA LYS A 206 21.74 28.15 -6.69
C LYS A 206 21.17 28.62 -8.03
N PRO A 207 20.34 29.68 -8.06
CA PRO A 207 19.84 30.25 -9.31
C PRO A 207 20.99 30.73 -10.20
N GLU A 208 20.91 30.39 -11.47
CA GLU A 208 21.83 30.86 -12.50
C GLU A 208 21.31 32.17 -13.09
N LYS A 209 22.21 33.11 -13.37
CA LYS A 209 21.84 34.28 -14.17
C LYS A 209 21.65 33.80 -15.60
N SER A 210 20.52 34.14 -16.22
CA SER A 210 20.38 33.99 -17.66
C SER A 210 21.57 34.66 -18.34
N GLU A 211 22.28 33.92 -19.19
CA GLU A 211 23.34 34.50 -20.02
C GLU A 211 22.76 35.69 -20.77
N ASP A 212 23.47 36.82 -20.72
CA ASP A 212 23.14 37.95 -21.59
C ASP A 212 23.11 37.40 -23.02
N PRO A 213 22.05 37.68 -23.81
CA PRO A 213 21.98 37.15 -25.17
C PRO A 213 23.26 37.54 -25.89
N GLU A 214 24.01 36.53 -26.36
CA GLU A 214 25.18 36.76 -27.20
C GLU A 214 24.83 37.83 -28.24
N PRO A 215 25.73 38.78 -28.52
CA PRO A 215 25.46 39.84 -29.48
C PRO A 215 25.25 39.21 -30.87
N GLN A 216 24.01 38.81 -31.16
CA GLN A 216 23.60 38.35 -32.47
C GLN A 216 23.96 39.46 -33.45
N GLU A 217 24.80 39.12 -34.42
CA GLU A 217 25.21 40.01 -35.49
C GLU A 217 23.97 40.73 -36.04
N LYS A 218 24.09 42.06 -36.08
CA LYS A 218 23.03 43.03 -36.37
C LYS A 218 22.19 42.63 -37.59
N SER A 219 21.08 41.92 -37.37
CA SER A 219 19.99 41.87 -38.34
C SER A 219 19.23 43.19 -38.28
N LYS A 220 19.36 43.97 -39.36
CA LYS A 220 18.69 45.27 -39.55
C LYS A 220 17.19 45.07 -39.74
N PHE A 221 16.46 44.75 -38.67
CA PHE A 221 15.02 44.95 -38.62
C PHE A 221 14.66 45.63 -37.29
N LEU A 222 13.91 46.73 -37.41
CA LEU A 222 13.48 47.62 -36.34
C LEU A 222 12.86 46.83 -35.17
N SER A 223 13.69 46.48 -34.20
CA SER A 223 13.26 45.85 -32.96
C SER A 223 13.00 46.94 -31.93
N PHE A 224 11.75 47.08 -31.48
CA PHE A 224 11.33 48.07 -30.49
C PHE A 224 12.14 47.90 -29.18
N PRO A 225 13.02 48.86 -28.80
CA PRO A 225 13.93 48.71 -27.66
C PRO A 225 13.23 48.60 -26.30
N ARG A 226 11.97 49.03 -26.21
CA ARG A 226 11.20 49.03 -24.96
C ARG A 226 10.73 47.64 -24.51
N PHE A 227 10.62 46.66 -25.42
CA PHE A 227 10.20 45.30 -25.06
C PHE A 227 11.36 44.46 -24.53
N LYS A 228 12.57 44.57 -25.12
CA LYS A 228 13.76 43.86 -24.66
C LYS A 228 14.26 44.35 -23.29
N GLN A 229 14.21 45.66 -23.03
CA GLN A 229 14.53 46.19 -21.68
C GLN A 229 13.55 45.69 -20.63
N LYS A 230 12.23 45.68 -20.89
CA LYS A 230 11.25 45.13 -19.93
C LYS A 230 11.48 43.65 -19.62
N GLN A 231 11.97 42.87 -20.57
CA GLN A 231 12.27 41.45 -20.38
C GLN A 231 13.53 41.27 -19.52
N VAL A 232 14.64 41.95 -19.84
CA VAL A 232 15.88 41.93 -19.04
C VAL A 232 15.67 42.47 -17.61
N TYR A 233 14.86 43.51 -17.42
CA TYR A 233 14.48 44.00 -16.08
C TYR A 233 13.59 43.01 -15.32
N ARG A 234 12.69 42.29 -16.00
CA ARG A 234 11.88 41.22 -15.40
C ARG A 234 12.74 40.02 -15.02
N ASP A 235 13.63 39.57 -15.91
CA ASP A 235 14.53 38.45 -15.68
C ASP A 235 15.54 38.77 -14.55
N GLY A 236 16.05 40.01 -14.49
CA GLY A 236 16.85 40.48 -13.36
C GLY A 236 16.08 40.58 -12.04
N SER A 237 14.78 40.95 -12.09
CA SER A 237 13.92 40.97 -10.89
C SER A 237 13.54 39.56 -10.41
N GLN A 238 13.33 38.63 -11.34
CA GLN A 238 13.05 37.23 -11.06
C GLN A 238 14.28 36.55 -10.47
N TYR A 239 15.47 36.76 -11.06
CA TYR A 239 16.73 36.26 -10.51
C TYR A 239 16.98 36.76 -9.07
N ASN A 240 16.73 38.05 -8.80
CA ASN A 240 16.90 38.59 -7.45
C ASN A 240 15.90 37.98 -6.45
N HIS A 241 14.66 37.72 -6.90
CA HIS A 241 13.67 36.99 -6.10
C HIS A 241 14.12 35.55 -5.84
N ASP A 242 14.47 34.81 -6.88
CA ASP A 242 14.92 33.42 -6.79
C ASP A 242 16.18 33.29 -5.93
N MET A 243 17.11 34.25 -6.01
CA MET A 243 18.28 34.31 -5.15
C MET A 243 17.91 34.54 -3.68
N LYS A 244 16.93 35.40 -3.40
CA LYS A 244 16.41 35.60 -2.04
C LYS A 244 15.80 34.30 -1.50
N VAL A 245 14.98 33.62 -2.30
CA VAL A 245 14.38 32.31 -1.96
C VAL A 245 15.47 31.28 -1.71
N TYR A 246 16.49 31.22 -2.58
CA TYR A 246 17.64 30.33 -2.42
C TYR A 246 18.38 30.57 -1.10
N ILE A 247 18.66 31.82 -0.73
CA ILE A 247 19.35 32.14 0.55
C ILE A 247 18.51 31.66 1.73
N ILE A 248 17.19 31.82 1.69
CA ILE A 248 16.27 31.37 2.74
C ILE A 248 16.29 29.84 2.84
N ARG A 249 16.16 29.14 1.71
CA ARG A 249 16.23 27.67 1.64
C ARG A 249 17.59 27.13 2.10
N TYR A 250 18.68 27.80 1.73
CA TYR A 250 20.02 27.41 2.13
C TYR A 250 20.24 27.55 3.63
N ARG A 251 19.70 28.60 4.26
CA ARG A 251 19.72 28.75 5.72
C ARG A 251 18.94 27.63 6.44
N GLU A 252 17.81 27.19 5.89
CA GLU A 252 17.10 26.03 6.45
C GLU A 252 17.92 24.75 6.28
N TYR A 253 18.59 24.57 5.14
CA TYR A 253 19.52 23.47 4.94
C TYR A 253 20.69 23.51 5.95
N GLU A 254 21.27 24.67 6.23
CA GLU A 254 22.29 24.82 7.28
C GLU A 254 21.77 24.40 8.66
N LYS A 255 20.55 24.82 9.03
CA LYS A 255 19.91 24.36 10.27
C LYS A 255 19.75 22.83 10.28
N ALA A 256 19.32 22.23 9.17
CA ALA A 256 19.20 20.78 9.05
C ALA A 256 20.55 20.07 9.21
N CYS A 257 21.63 20.63 8.65
CA CYS A 257 22.98 20.14 8.87
C CYS A 257 23.41 20.25 10.35
N ASP A 258 23.02 21.30 11.06
CA ASP A 258 23.33 21.44 12.48
C ASP A 258 22.54 20.45 13.35
N ARG A 259 21.26 20.21 13.02
CA ARG A 259 20.45 19.12 13.63
C ARG A 259 21.10 17.76 13.37
N TYR A 260 21.60 17.52 12.15
CA TYR A 260 22.30 16.31 11.78
C TYR A 260 23.59 16.10 12.58
N LYS A 261 24.46 17.13 12.68
CA LYS A 261 25.69 17.06 13.48
C LYS A 261 25.38 16.74 14.94
N LYS A 262 24.33 17.33 15.50
CA LYS A 262 23.87 17.02 16.85
C LYS A 262 23.40 15.57 16.97
N ALA A 263 22.57 15.12 16.03
CA ALA A 263 22.10 13.73 15.97
C ALA A 263 23.26 12.73 15.89
N LEU A 264 24.32 13.01 15.12
CA LEU A 264 25.53 12.18 15.09
C LEU A 264 26.30 12.16 16.42
N GLY A 265 26.30 13.28 17.15
CA GLY A 265 26.88 13.35 18.49
C GLY A 265 26.13 12.44 19.46
N ASP A 266 24.81 12.60 19.50
CA ASP A 266 23.89 11.86 20.37
C ASP A 266 23.78 10.38 19.97
N TRP A 267 23.99 10.05 18.68
CA TRP A 267 23.94 8.68 18.16
C TRP A 267 24.93 7.75 18.85
N LYS A 268 26.09 8.25 19.27
CA LYS A 268 27.10 7.45 19.99
C LYS A 268 26.57 6.82 21.27
N GLU A 269 25.59 7.45 21.90
CA GLU A 269 24.94 6.94 23.11
C GLU A 269 23.67 6.14 22.76
N ALA A 270 22.93 6.57 21.73
CA ALA A 270 21.66 5.97 21.33
C ALA A 270 21.79 4.69 20.48
N GLU A 271 22.91 4.49 19.77
CA GLU A 271 23.14 3.37 18.83
C GLU A 271 22.91 2.02 19.51
N LYS A 272 23.50 1.82 20.68
CA LYS A 272 23.37 0.57 21.43
C LYS A 272 21.93 0.31 21.88
N GLU A 273 21.20 1.35 22.26
CA GLU A 273 19.78 1.23 22.63
C GLU A 273 18.94 0.87 21.39
N PHE A 274 19.17 1.54 20.26
CA PHE A 274 18.53 1.25 18.99
C PHE A 274 18.78 -0.19 18.51
N GLU A 275 20.02 -0.67 18.60
CA GLU A 275 20.39 -2.06 18.28
C GLU A 275 19.69 -3.05 19.21
N ASN A 276 19.71 -2.80 20.52
CA ASN A 276 19.05 -3.66 21.50
C ASN A 276 17.54 -3.74 21.27
N ASN A 277 16.89 -2.61 20.97
CA ASN A 277 15.46 -2.57 20.64
C ASN A 277 15.18 -3.38 19.37
N SER A 278 16.00 -3.21 18.32
CA SER A 278 15.87 -3.97 17.08
C SER A 278 16.07 -5.48 17.28
N LEU A 279 17.02 -5.87 18.14
CA LEU A 279 17.24 -7.27 18.51
C LEU A 279 16.07 -7.84 19.32
N SER A 280 15.56 -7.07 20.29
CA SER A 280 14.40 -7.46 21.09
C SER A 280 13.18 -7.69 20.21
N ASP A 281 12.90 -6.77 19.28
CA ASP A 281 11.85 -6.93 18.28
C ASP A 281 12.01 -8.24 17.50
N ILE A 282 13.22 -8.54 17.02
CA ILE A 282 13.48 -9.78 16.27
C ILE A 282 13.19 -11.01 17.14
N TYR A 283 13.68 -11.05 18.37
CA TYR A 283 13.45 -12.19 19.27
C TYR A 283 11.95 -12.41 19.53
N ASP A 284 11.20 -11.33 19.77
CA ASP A 284 9.76 -11.40 20.00
C ASP A 284 9.00 -11.86 18.75
N LEU A 285 9.38 -11.35 17.57
CA LEU A 285 8.79 -11.72 16.29
C LEU A 285 9.10 -13.18 15.92
N GLU A 286 10.33 -13.65 16.15
CA GLU A 286 10.70 -15.06 15.94
C GLU A 286 9.94 -16.00 16.87
N ALA A 287 9.76 -15.60 18.14
CA ALA A 287 8.97 -16.36 19.10
C ALA A 287 7.50 -16.44 18.67
N LYS A 288 6.90 -15.32 18.27
CA LYS A 288 5.54 -15.24 17.70
C LYS A 288 5.41 -16.10 16.44
N LEU A 289 6.37 -16.02 15.52
CA LEU A 289 6.39 -16.78 14.28
C LEU A 289 6.51 -18.28 14.53
N LYS A 290 7.36 -18.70 15.48
CA LYS A 290 7.50 -20.10 15.90
C LYS A 290 6.21 -20.64 16.50
N SER A 291 5.51 -19.85 17.32
CA SER A 291 4.21 -20.22 17.89
C SER A 291 3.16 -20.37 16.78
N THR A 292 3.05 -19.37 15.92
CA THR A 292 2.11 -19.31 14.80
C THR A 292 2.31 -20.48 13.83
N ASN A 293 3.56 -20.84 13.52
CA ASN A 293 3.89 -21.99 12.69
C ASN A 293 3.49 -23.34 13.33
N LYS A 294 3.50 -23.45 14.66
CA LYS A 294 2.98 -24.65 15.35
C LYS A 294 1.47 -24.75 15.17
N THR A 295 0.74 -23.64 15.29
CA THR A 295 -0.70 -23.59 15.04
C THR A 295 -1.03 -23.91 13.57
N LEU A 296 -0.27 -23.37 12.61
CA LEU A 296 -0.42 -23.69 11.18
C LEU A 296 -0.26 -25.20 10.92
N LYS A 297 0.74 -25.83 11.55
CA LYS A 297 0.97 -27.29 11.44
C LYS A 297 -0.22 -28.12 11.94
N ILE A 298 -0.98 -27.61 12.91
CA ILE A 298 -2.16 -28.30 13.44
C ILE A 298 -3.27 -28.31 12.39
N TYR A 299 -3.59 -27.17 11.78
CA TYR A 299 -4.60 -27.08 10.72
C TYR A 299 -4.22 -27.89 9.48
N ASN A 300 -2.95 -27.81 9.05
CA ASN A 300 -2.45 -28.65 7.96
C ASN A 300 -2.47 -30.16 8.28
N SER A 301 -2.27 -30.53 9.54
CA SER A 301 -2.41 -31.93 9.99
C SER A 301 -3.85 -32.42 9.86
N ILE A 302 -4.85 -31.58 10.16
CA ILE A 302 -6.27 -31.91 10.00
C ILE A 302 -6.57 -32.25 8.53
N LEU A 303 -6.16 -31.37 7.61
CA LEU A 303 -6.33 -31.58 6.16
C LEU A 303 -5.62 -32.86 5.68
N LYS A 304 -4.35 -33.05 6.06
CA LYS A 304 -3.56 -34.23 5.64
C LYS A 304 -4.18 -35.55 6.12
N LYS A 305 -4.74 -35.55 7.33
CA LYS A 305 -5.39 -36.71 7.96
C LYS A 305 -6.88 -36.84 7.59
N SER A 306 -7.45 -35.93 6.79
CA SER A 306 -8.83 -36.02 6.33
C SER A 306 -9.08 -37.30 5.53
N PHE A 307 -10.35 -37.74 5.54
CA PHE A 307 -10.82 -38.84 4.68
C PHE A 307 -10.90 -38.41 3.20
N ILE A 308 -10.91 -37.11 2.95
CA ILE A 308 -11.13 -36.51 1.63
C ILE A 308 -9.79 -36.42 0.91
N HIS A 309 -9.76 -36.79 -0.36
CA HIS A 309 -8.57 -36.66 -1.19
C HIS A 309 -8.16 -35.19 -1.35
N THR A 310 -6.85 -34.90 -1.40
CA THR A 310 -6.30 -33.55 -1.41
C THR A 310 -6.85 -32.66 -2.52
N ASP A 311 -7.20 -33.27 -3.65
CA ASP A 311 -7.70 -32.56 -4.84
C ASP A 311 -9.11 -31.99 -4.65
N TYR A 312 -9.83 -32.43 -3.62
CA TYR A 312 -11.17 -31.95 -3.26
C TYR A 312 -11.19 -31.15 -1.95
N GLN A 313 -10.02 -30.73 -1.44
CA GLN A 313 -9.88 -30.01 -0.17
C GLN A 313 -9.87 -28.49 -0.33
N ASP A 314 -10.71 -27.96 -1.22
CA ASP A 314 -10.98 -26.51 -1.30
C ASP A 314 -12.34 -26.17 -0.67
N LEU A 315 -12.54 -24.89 -0.35
CA LEU A 315 -13.74 -24.43 0.34
C LEU A 315 -15.04 -24.71 -0.44
N VAL A 316 -15.01 -24.62 -1.76
CA VAL A 316 -16.21 -24.78 -2.60
C VAL A 316 -16.60 -26.25 -2.65
N THR A 317 -15.64 -27.11 -2.94
CA THR A 317 -15.86 -28.55 -3.04
C THR A 317 -16.29 -29.15 -1.71
N LEU A 318 -15.64 -28.78 -0.61
CA LEU A 318 -16.01 -29.26 0.73
C LEU A 318 -17.43 -28.83 1.15
N ASN A 319 -17.83 -27.59 0.87
CA ASN A 319 -19.20 -27.15 1.11
C ASN A 319 -20.21 -27.92 0.25
N THR A 320 -19.84 -28.24 -0.99
CA THR A 320 -20.68 -29.04 -1.89
C THR A 320 -20.84 -30.47 -1.36
N PHE A 321 -19.76 -31.11 -0.92
CA PHE A 321 -19.80 -32.45 -0.30
C PHE A 321 -20.64 -32.45 0.98
N LYS A 322 -20.49 -31.40 1.81
CA LYS A 322 -21.34 -31.22 3.00
C LYS A 322 -22.81 -31.19 2.62
N ASN A 323 -23.18 -30.41 1.61
CA ASN A 323 -24.56 -30.30 1.13
C ASN A 323 -25.09 -31.64 0.61
N TYR A 324 -24.31 -32.41 -0.15
CA TYR A 324 -24.72 -33.72 -0.65
C TYR A 324 -25.01 -34.71 0.50
N LEU A 325 -24.17 -34.70 1.52
CA LEU A 325 -24.38 -35.52 2.71
C LEU A 325 -25.62 -35.01 3.46
N GLU A 326 -25.71 -33.73 3.80
CA GLU A 326 -26.84 -33.20 4.58
C GLU A 326 -28.20 -33.42 3.90
N THR A 327 -28.28 -33.28 2.58
CA THR A 327 -29.50 -33.51 1.80
C THR A 327 -29.82 -34.98 1.54
N GLY A 328 -28.86 -35.88 1.80
CA GLY A 328 -29.01 -37.31 1.53
C GLY A 328 -28.82 -37.71 0.06
N ARG A 329 -28.33 -36.79 -0.79
CA ARG A 329 -27.93 -37.11 -2.16
C ARG A 329 -26.73 -38.06 -2.22
N ALA A 330 -25.87 -38.04 -1.19
CA ALA A 330 -24.74 -38.95 -1.03
C ALA A 330 -24.78 -39.63 0.35
N ASN A 331 -24.25 -40.85 0.42
CA ASN A 331 -24.13 -41.60 1.67
C ASN A 331 -22.68 -41.76 2.15
N ASP A 332 -21.72 -41.74 1.23
CA ASP A 332 -20.30 -41.79 1.53
C ASP A 332 -19.49 -40.77 0.71
N ILE A 333 -18.16 -40.79 0.89
CA ILE A 333 -17.26 -39.88 0.21
C ILE A 333 -17.10 -40.17 -1.28
N GLN A 334 -17.23 -41.44 -1.70
CA GLN A 334 -17.09 -41.83 -3.09
C GLN A 334 -18.30 -41.33 -3.90
N ASP A 335 -19.51 -41.47 -3.33
CA ASP A 335 -20.73 -40.88 -3.88
C ASP A 335 -20.59 -39.36 -4.04
N CYS A 336 -20.01 -38.68 -3.05
CA CYS A 336 -19.78 -37.23 -3.12
C CYS A 336 -18.84 -36.85 -4.28
N MET A 337 -17.73 -37.58 -4.44
CA MET A 337 -16.77 -37.34 -5.53
C MET A 337 -17.40 -37.59 -6.90
N ASN A 338 -18.14 -38.70 -7.05
CA ASN A 338 -18.80 -39.02 -8.31
C ASN A 338 -19.82 -37.95 -8.71
N LEU A 339 -20.70 -37.55 -7.78
CA LEU A 339 -21.69 -36.50 -8.01
C LEU A 339 -21.04 -35.15 -8.37
N TYR A 340 -19.94 -34.80 -7.69
CA TYR A 340 -19.24 -33.55 -7.96
C TYR A 340 -18.59 -33.52 -9.33
N GLU A 341 -17.90 -34.59 -9.73
CA GLU A 341 -17.28 -34.66 -11.06
C GLU A 341 -18.35 -34.67 -12.18
N GLU A 342 -19.48 -35.34 -11.97
CA GLU A 342 -20.62 -35.26 -12.89
C GLU A 342 -21.17 -33.83 -13.00
N GLU A 343 -21.47 -33.16 -11.89
CA GLU A 343 -21.99 -31.79 -11.89
C GLU A 343 -20.99 -30.77 -12.48
N ARG A 344 -19.70 -30.94 -12.17
CA ARG A 344 -18.63 -30.13 -12.75
C ARG A 344 -18.55 -30.31 -14.26
N HIS A 345 -18.60 -31.56 -14.74
CA HIS A 345 -18.60 -31.85 -16.17
C HIS A 345 -19.82 -31.22 -16.88
N TRP A 346 -21.02 -31.30 -16.28
CA TRP A 346 -22.20 -30.61 -16.80
C TRP A 346 -22.06 -29.10 -16.84
N THR A 347 -21.43 -28.51 -15.83
CA THR A 347 -21.17 -27.06 -15.77
C THR A 347 -20.21 -26.64 -16.87
N GLU A 348 -19.15 -27.42 -17.12
CA GLU A 348 -18.22 -27.18 -18.22
C GLU A 348 -18.91 -27.27 -19.60
N ILE A 349 -19.79 -28.26 -19.80
CA ILE A 349 -20.59 -28.38 -21.02
C ILE A 349 -21.49 -27.15 -21.20
N LYS A 350 -22.17 -26.72 -20.13
CA LYS A 350 -23.07 -25.56 -20.18
C LYS A 350 -22.32 -24.26 -20.50
N LEU A 351 -21.17 -24.03 -19.88
CA LEU A 351 -20.30 -22.87 -20.19
C LEU A 351 -19.73 -22.94 -21.61
N SER A 352 -19.49 -24.14 -22.14
CA SER A 352 -19.11 -24.33 -23.53
C SER A 352 -20.26 -23.95 -24.48
N GLN A 353 -21.48 -24.41 -24.18
CA GLN A 353 -22.69 -24.06 -24.94
C GLN A 353 -22.93 -22.55 -24.92
N GLU A 354 -22.86 -21.89 -23.77
CA GLU A 354 -23.05 -20.45 -23.64
C GLU A 354 -22.00 -19.66 -24.45
N ARG A 355 -20.73 -20.10 -24.47
CA ARG A 355 -19.70 -19.50 -25.34
C ARG A 355 -20.02 -19.68 -26.82
N ILE A 356 -20.50 -20.85 -27.22
CA ILE A 356 -20.92 -21.11 -28.61
C ILE A 356 -22.12 -20.23 -28.97
N GLU A 357 -23.13 -20.14 -28.11
CA GLU A 357 -24.32 -19.30 -28.31
C GLU A 357 -23.97 -17.82 -28.42
N ASN A 358 -23.12 -17.30 -27.53
CA ASN A 358 -22.64 -15.92 -27.60
C ASN A 358 -21.84 -15.65 -28.87
N THR A 359 -21.02 -16.62 -29.30
CA THR A 359 -20.26 -16.50 -30.55
C THR A 359 -21.19 -16.52 -31.77
N ILE A 360 -22.20 -17.39 -31.79
CA ILE A 360 -23.22 -17.43 -32.85
C ILE A 360 -23.98 -16.11 -32.89
N TYR A 361 -24.40 -15.58 -31.75
CA TYR A 361 -25.12 -14.30 -31.66
C TYR A 361 -24.28 -13.15 -32.21
N MET A 362 -23.00 -13.08 -31.85
CA MET A 362 -22.06 -12.09 -32.39
C MET A 362 -21.90 -12.22 -33.92
N LEU A 363 -21.69 -13.45 -34.42
CA LEU A 363 -21.56 -13.69 -35.86
C LEU A 363 -22.84 -13.39 -36.64
N GLN A 364 -24.02 -13.65 -36.06
CA GLN A 364 -25.31 -13.30 -36.66
C GLN A 364 -25.49 -11.78 -36.75
N ASN A 365 -25.12 -11.05 -35.71
CA ASN A 365 -25.14 -9.58 -35.73
C ASN A 365 -24.17 -9.03 -36.78
N ASP A 366 -22.95 -9.56 -36.87
CA ASP A 366 -21.99 -9.17 -37.92
C ASP A 366 -22.56 -9.47 -39.32
N HIS A 367 -23.31 -10.55 -39.48
CA HIS A 367 -23.95 -10.90 -40.76
C HIS A 367 -25.05 -9.91 -41.17
N GLU A 368 -25.78 -9.31 -40.21
CA GLU A 368 -26.73 -8.23 -40.48
C GLU A 368 -26.03 -6.92 -40.86
N TYR A 369 -24.94 -6.57 -40.19
CA TYR A 369 -24.13 -5.40 -40.56
C TYR A 369 -23.49 -5.56 -41.95
N ILE A 370 -23.02 -6.76 -42.29
CA ILE A 370 -22.50 -7.09 -43.62
C ILE A 370 -23.61 -6.99 -44.67
N LYS A 371 -24.81 -7.53 -44.40
CA LYS A 371 -25.96 -7.37 -45.32
C LYS A 371 -26.36 -5.90 -45.52
N LEU A 372 -26.34 -5.09 -44.46
CA LEU A 372 -26.63 -3.65 -44.55
C LEU A 372 -25.55 -2.90 -45.32
N ALA A 373 -24.28 -3.26 -45.14
CA ALA A 373 -23.16 -2.71 -45.89
C ALA A 373 -23.24 -3.08 -47.38
N ASP A 374 -23.51 -4.34 -47.70
CA ASP A 374 -23.69 -4.82 -49.07
C ASP A 374 -24.88 -4.13 -49.76
N ASN A 375 -26.00 -3.95 -49.06
CA ASN A 375 -27.14 -3.20 -49.58
C ASN A 375 -26.78 -1.74 -49.86
N LYS A 376 -26.01 -1.08 -48.98
CA LYS A 376 -25.52 0.29 -49.20
C LYS A 376 -24.55 0.38 -50.39
N VAL A 377 -23.66 -0.61 -50.55
CA VAL A 377 -22.73 -0.68 -51.68
C VAL A 377 -23.49 -0.86 -52.99
N ASN A 378 -24.47 -1.76 -53.02
CA ASN A 378 -25.33 -1.97 -54.19
C ASN A 378 -26.17 -0.72 -54.54
N ASP A 379 -26.66 0.01 -53.54
CA ASP A 379 -27.33 1.30 -53.73
C ASP A 379 -26.40 2.38 -54.30
N LEU A 380 -25.13 2.42 -53.86
CA LEU A 380 -24.14 3.35 -54.40
C LEU A 380 -23.77 2.99 -55.84
N ILE A 381 -23.57 1.71 -56.15
CA ILE A 381 -23.27 1.22 -57.49
C ILE A 381 -24.43 1.52 -58.45
N SER A 382 -25.68 1.29 -58.04
CA SER A 382 -26.85 1.60 -58.85
C SER A 382 -26.99 3.10 -59.12
N LYS A 383 -26.72 3.96 -58.13
CA LYS A 383 -26.67 5.41 -58.30
C LYS A 383 -25.57 5.86 -59.26
N ILE A 384 -24.38 5.28 -59.18
CA ILE A 384 -23.27 5.58 -60.10
C ILE A 384 -23.63 5.16 -61.53
N ASN A 385 -24.19 3.95 -61.71
CA ASN A 385 -24.61 3.46 -63.02
C ASN A 385 -25.74 4.30 -63.62
N ASN A 386 -26.69 4.76 -62.81
CA ASN A 386 -27.74 5.67 -63.26
C ASN A 386 -27.19 7.06 -63.60
N LYS A 387 -26.19 7.56 -62.85
CA LYS A 387 -25.55 8.85 -63.15
C LYS A 387 -24.72 8.81 -64.44
N ASN A 388 -24.05 7.69 -64.70
CA ASN A 388 -23.35 7.45 -65.97
C ASN A 388 -24.32 7.32 -67.15
N LYS A 389 -25.53 6.80 -66.94
CA LYS A 389 -26.58 6.77 -67.97
C LYS A 389 -27.04 8.17 -68.37
N VAL A 390 -27.21 9.06 -67.39
CA VAL A 390 -27.62 10.46 -67.62
C VAL A 390 -26.50 11.28 -68.30
N MET A 391 -25.22 10.93 -68.12
CA MET A 391 -24.11 11.59 -68.83
C MET A 391 -23.86 11.07 -70.25
N VAL A 392 -24.46 9.95 -70.66
CA VAL A 392 -24.36 9.43 -72.04
C VAL A 392 -25.56 9.89 -72.89
N GLU A 393 -26.62 10.41 -72.27
CA GLU A 393 -27.83 10.94 -72.94
C GLU A 393 -27.89 12.49 -72.97
N ALA A 394 -26.83 13.17 -72.54
CA ALA A 394 -26.63 14.63 -72.67
C ALA A 394 -25.43 14.91 -73.59
#